data_AF-A0A943UGW1-F1
#
_entry.id   AF-A0A943UGW1-F1
#
_cell.length_a   1.000
_cell.length_b   1.000
_cell.length_c   1.000
_cell.angle_alpha   90.00
_cell.angle_beta   90.00
_cell.angle_gamma   90.00
#
_symmetry.space_group_name_H-M   'P 1'
#
loop_
_entity.id
_entity.type
_entity.pdbx_description
1 polymer ?
#
loop_
_entity_poly.entity_id
_entity_poly.type
_entity_poly.pdbx_seq_one_letter_code
_entity_poly.pdbx_strand_id
1 'polypeptide(L)'
;MAFCAFDDSAALFDSTPVENMFITEYMLRAPGDFVKVYLYALMLCYHPTPRMSLSSMARDLDMTEEDVERAFKYWARDGLVRQVGDNPVSFTLFNLKQLTLTRAENPGDKLYNQKFIEEAERILKRTLQPEEINLINDWIQVLELPEEVVLMLLQIEMENSRGRVSISIAGRRAKEWAQSGIRTVDDVEKIVVMGREREQQLRKLLARLGQRRTPSEDEKAMYKTWIDEWGFTPEAVQEACRETTKGTPTMAYLNGILMRQHQLGRHEVIALETGMQTEHEARNFAREVYAGLGVTGKTPTQDDLAAIETWHEQGANDELILLAVKAAHGKSGGGNMDDVDNYLQDWRRRGLTTPEAVRAESARTRMLNGQLREIYAAAGVEKRPNAPDRDLLCHWAGEMGMTQELIVQAAEYARGAGSPMMLIGRILRDWSRAGISTLEAARQEHESHIQGIAQKAPVLQTAQKQDAMLRYTPEERRATYSAAVVNFDEEDDGQ
;
A
#
# COMPACT_ATOMS: atom_id res chain seq x y z
N MET A 1 -52.60 -49.34 -9.85
CA MET A 1 -53.40 -48.37 -10.64
C MET A 1 -52.43 -47.61 -11.53
N ALA A 2 -52.69 -47.55 -12.84
CA ALA A 2 -51.92 -46.65 -13.71
C ALA A 2 -52.16 -45.21 -13.25
N PHE A 3 -51.09 -44.42 -13.12
CA PHE A 3 -51.14 -43.05 -12.60
C PHE A 3 -51.98 -42.11 -13.49
N CYS A 4 -52.09 -42.43 -14.79
CA CYS A 4 -53.04 -41.86 -15.73
C CYS A 4 -53.51 -42.97 -16.69
N ALA A 5 -54.78 -42.95 -17.09
CA ALA A 5 -55.33 -43.80 -18.15
C ALA A 5 -56.11 -42.92 -19.13
N PHE A 6 -55.99 -43.21 -20.43
CA PHE A 6 -56.76 -42.51 -21.46
C PHE A 6 -58.23 -42.99 -21.45
N ASP A 7 -59.13 -42.08 -21.82
CA ASP A 7 -60.53 -42.41 -22.12
C ASP A 7 -60.60 -43.25 -23.42
N ASP A 8 -61.47 -44.27 -23.45
CA ASP A 8 -61.60 -45.22 -24.56
C ASP A 8 -62.05 -44.57 -25.89
N SER A 9 -62.43 -43.28 -25.88
CA SER A 9 -62.75 -42.49 -27.08
C SER A 9 -61.59 -41.62 -27.60
N ALA A 10 -60.44 -41.58 -26.93
CA ALA A 10 -59.29 -40.74 -27.32
C ALA A 10 -58.28 -41.43 -28.24
N ALA A 11 -58.52 -42.69 -28.64
CA ALA A 11 -57.65 -43.42 -29.54
C ALA A 11 -57.93 -43.04 -31.00
N LEU A 12 -56.93 -42.43 -31.64
CA LEU A 12 -56.80 -42.09 -33.07
C LEU A 12 -57.42 -40.77 -33.55
N PHE A 13 -56.85 -39.65 -33.11
CA PHE A 13 -56.69 -38.47 -33.97
C PHE A 13 -55.28 -37.89 -33.77
N ASP A 14 -54.44 -37.94 -34.81
CA ASP A 14 -53.17 -37.19 -34.94
C ASP A 14 -52.18 -37.28 -33.76
N SER A 15 -52.04 -38.46 -33.15
CA SER A 15 -51.09 -38.69 -32.05
C SER A 15 -49.79 -39.35 -32.53
N THR A 16 -48.65 -38.84 -32.06
CA THR A 16 -47.34 -39.46 -32.25
C THR A 16 -47.00 -40.34 -31.05
N PRO A 17 -47.04 -41.68 -31.16
CA PRO A 17 -46.77 -42.56 -30.03
C PRO A 17 -45.27 -42.57 -29.69
N VAL A 18 -44.94 -42.19 -28.46
CA VAL A 18 -43.58 -42.21 -27.92
C VAL A 18 -43.39 -43.44 -27.03
N GLU A 19 -42.33 -44.22 -27.24
CA GLU A 19 -42.06 -45.40 -26.41
C GLU A 19 -41.71 -44.99 -24.97
N ASN A 20 -42.34 -45.62 -23.97
CA ASN A 20 -42.05 -45.34 -22.55
C ASN A 20 -40.56 -45.52 -22.20
N MET A 21 -39.87 -46.44 -22.89
CA MET A 21 -38.42 -46.65 -22.74
C MET A 21 -37.61 -45.42 -23.14
N PHE A 22 -38.02 -44.70 -24.19
CA PHE A 22 -37.39 -43.44 -24.57
C PHE A 22 -37.51 -42.43 -23.44
N ILE A 23 -38.72 -42.30 -22.87
CA ILE A 23 -39.04 -41.35 -21.80
C ILE A 23 -38.22 -41.65 -20.54
N THR A 24 -38.15 -42.91 -20.11
CA THR A 24 -37.51 -43.27 -18.84
C THR A 24 -35.98 -43.32 -18.93
N GLU A 25 -35.41 -43.74 -20.07
CA GLU A 25 -33.96 -43.98 -20.17
C GLU A 25 -33.18 -42.88 -20.89
N TYR A 26 -33.77 -42.28 -21.92
CA TYR A 26 -33.05 -41.39 -22.85
C TYR A 26 -33.44 -39.92 -22.67
N MET A 27 -34.75 -39.63 -22.61
CA MET A 27 -35.28 -38.27 -22.56
C MET A 27 -34.79 -37.49 -21.33
N LEU A 28 -34.66 -38.13 -20.16
CA LEU A 28 -34.27 -37.47 -18.91
C LEU A 28 -32.83 -36.91 -18.91
N ARG A 29 -31.96 -37.42 -19.79
CA ARG A 29 -30.53 -37.07 -19.85
C ARG A 29 -30.17 -36.21 -21.07
N ALA A 30 -31.08 -36.07 -22.02
CA ALA A 30 -30.84 -35.35 -23.26
C ALA A 30 -31.14 -33.84 -23.14
N PRO A 31 -30.41 -32.98 -23.87
CA PRO A 31 -30.76 -31.57 -23.99
C PRO A 31 -32.19 -31.39 -24.51
N GLY A 32 -32.91 -30.39 -23.99
CA GLY A 32 -34.33 -30.19 -24.32
C GLY A 32 -34.58 -30.03 -25.82
N ASP A 33 -33.70 -29.32 -26.53
CA ASP A 33 -33.81 -29.14 -27.98
C ASP A 33 -33.57 -30.43 -28.76
N PHE A 34 -32.75 -31.34 -28.25
CA PHE A 34 -32.48 -32.62 -28.90
C PHE A 34 -33.68 -33.55 -28.74
N VAL A 35 -34.37 -33.48 -27.60
CA VAL A 35 -35.66 -34.15 -27.38
C VAL A 35 -36.71 -33.61 -28.35
N LYS A 36 -36.79 -32.28 -28.56
CA LYS A 36 -37.70 -31.68 -29.55
C LYS A 36 -37.44 -32.21 -30.95
N VAL A 37 -36.17 -32.24 -31.39
CA VAL A 37 -35.78 -32.79 -32.70
C VAL A 37 -36.20 -34.26 -32.83
N TYR A 38 -35.98 -35.09 -31.80
CA TYR A 38 -36.38 -36.50 -31.82
C TYR A 38 -37.89 -36.68 -31.96
N LEU A 39 -38.68 -35.97 -31.15
CA LEU A 39 -40.14 -36.07 -31.17
C LEU A 39 -40.73 -35.56 -32.49
N TYR A 40 -40.16 -34.48 -33.04
CA TYR A 40 -40.57 -33.96 -34.34
C TYR A 40 -40.23 -34.92 -35.48
N ALA A 41 -39.02 -35.49 -35.46
CA ALA A 41 -38.62 -36.51 -36.43
C ALA A 41 -39.51 -37.77 -36.32
N LEU A 42 -39.86 -38.19 -35.10
CA LEU A 42 -40.76 -39.31 -34.85
C LEU A 42 -42.16 -39.03 -35.40
N MET A 43 -42.68 -37.83 -35.20
CA MET A 43 -43.97 -37.38 -35.74
C MET A 43 -43.97 -37.41 -37.27
N LEU A 44 -42.89 -36.95 -37.92
CA LEU A 44 -42.73 -37.05 -39.37
C LEU A 44 -42.65 -38.50 -39.88
N CYS A 45 -42.15 -39.45 -39.09
CA CYS A 45 -42.18 -40.87 -39.44
C CYS A 45 -43.61 -41.45 -39.47
N TYR A 46 -44.49 -41.01 -38.54
CA TYR A 46 -45.89 -41.45 -38.50
C TYR A 46 -46.79 -40.65 -39.46
N HIS A 47 -46.42 -39.41 -39.76
CA HIS A 47 -47.18 -38.50 -40.62
C HIS A 47 -46.26 -37.90 -41.71
N PRO A 48 -45.86 -38.69 -42.74
CA PRO A 48 -44.91 -38.23 -43.74
C PRO A 48 -45.48 -37.05 -44.55
N THR A 49 -44.71 -35.96 -44.65
CA THR A 49 -45.07 -34.81 -45.47
C THR A 49 -44.23 -34.74 -46.76
N PRO A 50 -44.75 -34.17 -47.86
CA PRO A 50 -44.02 -34.08 -49.14
C PRO A 50 -42.75 -33.20 -49.11
N ARG A 51 -42.49 -32.49 -47.99
CA ARG A 51 -41.38 -31.52 -47.83
C ARG A 51 -40.44 -31.89 -46.67
N MET A 52 -40.26 -33.18 -46.38
CA MET A 52 -39.30 -33.63 -45.36
C MET A 52 -37.86 -33.35 -45.82
N SER A 53 -37.28 -32.27 -45.29
CA SER A 53 -35.87 -31.92 -45.47
C SER A 53 -35.32 -31.39 -44.15
N LEU A 54 -34.00 -31.48 -43.99
CA LEU A 54 -33.31 -30.95 -42.82
C LEU A 54 -33.56 -29.43 -42.66
N SER A 55 -33.55 -28.68 -43.77
CA SER A 55 -33.89 -27.26 -43.83
C SER A 55 -35.33 -26.94 -43.40
N SER A 56 -36.30 -27.79 -43.77
CA SER A 56 -37.69 -27.62 -43.35
C SER A 56 -37.81 -27.78 -41.83
N MET A 57 -37.20 -28.83 -41.29
CA MET A 57 -37.27 -29.12 -39.85
C MET A 57 -36.53 -28.09 -39.00
N ALA A 58 -35.36 -27.61 -39.47
CA ALA A 58 -34.65 -26.50 -38.85
C ALA A 58 -35.53 -25.25 -38.74
N ARG A 59 -36.25 -24.92 -39.81
CA ARG A 59 -37.23 -23.80 -39.81
C ARG A 59 -38.39 -24.05 -38.85
N ASP A 60 -38.96 -25.25 -38.85
CA ASP A 60 -40.15 -25.56 -38.04
C ASP A 60 -39.84 -25.60 -36.53
N LEU A 61 -38.60 -25.95 -36.18
CA LEU A 61 -38.12 -26.03 -34.79
C LEU A 61 -37.43 -24.75 -34.29
N ASP A 62 -37.29 -23.73 -35.14
CA ASP A 62 -36.53 -22.51 -34.84
C ASP A 62 -35.07 -22.80 -34.44
N MET A 63 -34.40 -23.65 -35.24
CA MET A 63 -33.04 -24.13 -35.04
C MET A 63 -32.20 -23.95 -36.31
N THR A 64 -30.87 -23.97 -36.20
CA THR A 64 -30.01 -24.04 -37.39
C THR A 64 -29.97 -25.47 -37.94
N GLU A 65 -29.64 -25.63 -39.22
CA GLU A 65 -29.42 -26.95 -39.83
C GLU A 65 -28.34 -27.75 -39.08
N GLU A 66 -27.28 -27.06 -38.65
CA GLU A 66 -26.19 -27.62 -37.85
C GLU A 66 -26.69 -28.14 -36.49
N ASP A 67 -27.57 -27.41 -35.80
CA ASP A 67 -28.18 -27.86 -34.53
C ASP A 67 -29.01 -29.14 -34.71
N VAL A 68 -29.79 -29.19 -35.77
CA VAL A 68 -30.64 -30.35 -36.09
C VAL A 68 -29.77 -31.56 -36.45
N GLU A 69 -28.70 -31.36 -37.21
CA GLU A 69 -27.74 -32.42 -37.55
C GLU A 69 -26.99 -32.90 -36.28
N ARG A 70 -26.59 -31.98 -35.39
CA ARG A 70 -26.00 -32.32 -34.09
C ARG A 70 -26.93 -33.17 -33.23
N ALA A 71 -28.22 -32.83 -33.19
CA ALA A 71 -29.21 -33.63 -32.48
C ALA A 71 -29.35 -35.03 -33.07
N PHE A 72 -29.35 -35.20 -34.40
CA PHE A 72 -29.37 -36.53 -35.01
C PHE A 72 -28.10 -37.33 -34.75
N LYS A 73 -26.91 -36.71 -34.78
CA LYS A 73 -25.64 -37.35 -34.42
C LYS A 73 -25.65 -37.81 -32.97
N TYR A 74 -26.19 -36.99 -32.07
CA TYR A 74 -26.38 -37.37 -30.66
C TYR A 74 -27.26 -38.62 -30.51
N TRP A 75 -28.41 -38.67 -31.19
CA TRP A 75 -29.28 -39.85 -31.15
C TRP A 75 -28.71 -41.07 -31.90
N ALA A 76 -27.84 -40.85 -32.88
CA ALA A 76 -27.15 -41.92 -33.57
C ALA A 76 -26.12 -42.65 -32.69
N ARG A 77 -25.42 -41.90 -31.81
CA ARG A 77 -24.51 -42.45 -30.79
C ARG A 77 -25.23 -43.36 -29.81
N ASP A 78 -26.43 -42.95 -29.39
CA ASP A 78 -27.27 -43.69 -28.45
C ASP A 78 -28.04 -44.85 -29.13
N GLY A 79 -27.82 -45.06 -30.43
CA GLY A 79 -28.38 -46.15 -31.24
C GLY A 79 -29.82 -45.95 -31.69
N LEU A 80 -30.42 -44.80 -31.38
CA LEU A 80 -31.82 -44.46 -31.67
C LEU A 80 -32.05 -44.06 -33.13
N VAL A 81 -31.02 -43.52 -33.79
CA VAL A 81 -31.08 -43.05 -35.18
C VAL A 81 -29.92 -43.61 -36.00
N ARG A 82 -30.11 -43.80 -37.30
CA ARG A 82 -29.02 -44.04 -38.26
C ARG A 82 -29.19 -43.18 -39.50
N GLN A 83 -28.09 -42.61 -39.96
CA GLN A 83 -28.02 -41.96 -41.26
C GLN A 83 -27.90 -43.02 -42.36
N VAL A 84 -28.78 -42.95 -43.35
CA VAL A 84 -28.87 -43.94 -44.45
C VAL A 84 -28.48 -43.35 -45.81
N GLY A 85 -28.35 -42.03 -45.91
CA GLY A 85 -27.93 -41.35 -47.14
C GLY A 85 -27.21 -40.04 -46.84
N ASP A 86 -26.23 -39.71 -47.68
CA ASP A 86 -25.42 -38.48 -47.57
C ASP A 86 -25.95 -37.35 -48.47
N ASN A 87 -26.69 -37.67 -49.55
CA ASN A 87 -27.31 -36.66 -50.41
C ASN A 87 -28.50 -37.21 -51.24
N PRO A 88 -29.76 -36.90 -50.86
CA PRO A 88 -30.16 -36.08 -49.73
C PRO A 88 -29.92 -36.79 -48.40
N VAL A 89 -29.56 -36.02 -47.36
CA VAL A 89 -29.37 -36.54 -46.01
C VAL A 89 -30.67 -37.16 -45.50
N SER A 90 -30.65 -38.45 -45.16
CA SER A 90 -31.82 -39.17 -44.67
C SER A 90 -31.49 -39.96 -43.42
N PHE A 91 -32.38 -39.88 -42.42
CA PHE A 91 -32.25 -40.56 -41.14
C PHE A 91 -33.35 -41.60 -40.97
N THR A 92 -33.02 -42.70 -40.31
CA THR A 92 -33.97 -43.76 -39.92
C THR A 92 -33.97 -43.89 -38.41
N LEU A 93 -35.13 -43.75 -37.79
CA LEU A 93 -35.32 -44.01 -36.35
C LEU A 93 -35.53 -45.52 -36.14
N PHE A 94 -34.91 -46.07 -35.11
CA PHE A 94 -35.07 -47.48 -34.74
C PHE A 94 -36.10 -47.66 -33.63
N ASN A 95 -36.78 -48.80 -33.67
CA ASN A 95 -37.65 -49.23 -32.60
C ASN A 95 -36.82 -49.72 -31.38
N LEU A 96 -37.10 -49.19 -30.19
CA LEU A 96 -36.32 -49.49 -28.98
C LEU A 96 -36.48 -50.95 -28.51
N LYS A 97 -37.62 -51.59 -28.78
CA LYS A 97 -37.79 -53.04 -28.53
C LYS A 97 -36.94 -53.89 -29.48
N GLN A 98 -36.70 -53.42 -30.70
CA GLN A 98 -35.83 -54.11 -31.64
C GLN A 98 -34.35 -53.90 -31.29
N LEU A 99 -33.94 -52.72 -30.80
CA LEU A 99 -32.57 -52.47 -30.32
C LEU A 99 -32.19 -53.37 -29.13
N THR A 100 -33.12 -53.57 -28.19
CA THR A 100 -32.93 -54.48 -27.03
C THR A 100 -32.89 -55.95 -27.43
N LEU A 101 -33.61 -56.36 -28.47
CA LEU A 101 -33.62 -57.74 -28.99
C LEU A 101 -32.44 -58.06 -29.93
N THR A 102 -31.95 -57.08 -30.70
CA THR A 102 -30.97 -57.35 -31.78
C THR A 102 -29.54 -56.94 -31.45
N ARG A 103 -29.26 -56.23 -30.33
CA ARG A 103 -27.92 -55.66 -30.02
C ARG A 103 -27.26 -55.03 -31.26
N ALA A 104 -28.03 -54.32 -32.09
CA ALA A 104 -27.53 -53.76 -33.32
C ALA A 104 -26.77 -52.46 -33.03
N GLU A 105 -25.47 -52.60 -32.77
CA GLU A 105 -24.54 -51.49 -32.53
C GLU A 105 -24.24 -50.73 -33.82
N ASN A 106 -24.14 -49.39 -33.75
CA ASN A 106 -23.71 -48.54 -34.87
C ASN A 106 -22.17 -48.66 -35.05
N PRO A 107 -21.64 -49.14 -36.20
CA PRO A 107 -20.20 -49.34 -36.39
C PRO A 107 -19.37 -48.05 -36.55
N GLY A 108 -20.00 -46.95 -37.01
CA GLY A 108 -19.31 -45.70 -37.37
C GLY A 108 -18.78 -44.89 -36.19
N ASP A 109 -19.60 -44.72 -35.14
CA ASP A 109 -19.21 -43.98 -33.93
C ASP A 109 -18.20 -44.74 -33.07
N LYS A 110 -18.23 -46.08 -33.08
CA LYS A 110 -17.20 -46.91 -32.46
C LYS A 110 -15.84 -46.69 -33.12
N LEU A 111 -15.79 -46.63 -34.45
CA LEU A 111 -14.51 -46.57 -35.18
C LEU A 111 -13.80 -45.21 -35.05
N TYR A 112 -14.56 -44.12 -34.95
CA TYR A 112 -14.01 -42.76 -34.79
C TYR A 112 -13.49 -42.53 -33.36
N ASN A 113 -14.27 -42.91 -32.34
CA ASN A 113 -13.85 -42.83 -30.94
C ASN A 113 -12.68 -43.79 -30.64
N GLN A 114 -12.67 -44.98 -31.27
CA GLN A 114 -11.59 -45.95 -31.10
C GLN A 114 -10.22 -45.40 -31.52
N LYS A 115 -10.11 -44.69 -32.65
CA LYS A 115 -8.82 -44.12 -33.10
C LYS A 115 -8.30 -43.05 -32.12
N PHE A 116 -9.18 -42.19 -31.63
CA PHE A 116 -8.82 -41.16 -30.66
C PHE A 116 -8.36 -41.79 -29.33
N ILE A 117 -9.08 -42.79 -28.83
CA ILE A 117 -8.70 -43.51 -27.61
C ILE A 117 -7.39 -44.29 -27.79
N GLU A 118 -7.17 -44.91 -28.95
CA GLU A 118 -5.89 -45.57 -29.27
C GLU A 118 -4.71 -44.58 -29.23
N GLU A 119 -4.90 -43.34 -29.70
CA GLU A 119 -3.87 -42.30 -29.62
C GLU A 119 -3.67 -41.82 -28.18
N ALA A 120 -4.74 -41.62 -27.42
CA ALA A 120 -4.67 -41.27 -26.00
C ALA A 120 -3.95 -42.36 -25.18
N GLU A 121 -4.24 -43.64 -25.41
CA GLU A 121 -3.56 -44.78 -24.79
C GLU A 121 -2.10 -44.85 -25.21
N ARG A 122 -1.76 -44.54 -26.47
CA ARG A 122 -0.38 -44.47 -26.96
C ARG A 122 0.42 -43.40 -26.22
N ILE A 123 -0.15 -42.21 -26.05
CA ILE A 123 0.48 -41.10 -25.29
C ILE A 123 0.70 -41.51 -23.84
N LEU A 124 -0.33 -42.08 -23.21
CA LEU A 124 -0.32 -42.47 -21.80
C LEU A 124 0.48 -43.76 -21.52
N LYS A 125 0.83 -44.51 -22.58
CA LYS A 125 1.54 -45.80 -22.54
C LYS A 125 0.86 -46.84 -21.66
N ARG A 126 -0.48 -46.78 -21.57
CA ARG A 126 -1.31 -47.72 -20.83
C ARG A 126 -2.71 -47.77 -21.43
N THR A 127 -3.42 -48.85 -21.13
CA THR A 127 -4.84 -48.94 -21.44
C THR A 127 -5.66 -48.06 -20.50
N LEU A 128 -6.71 -47.45 -21.04
CA LEU A 128 -7.65 -46.62 -20.31
C LEU A 128 -8.83 -47.47 -19.84
N GLN A 129 -9.29 -47.22 -18.61
CA GLN A 129 -10.51 -47.87 -18.13
C GLN A 129 -11.76 -47.20 -18.74
N PRO A 130 -12.90 -47.91 -18.85
CA PRO A 130 -14.14 -47.35 -19.40
C PRO A 130 -14.55 -46.03 -18.74
N GLU A 131 -14.35 -45.89 -17.43
CA GLU A 131 -14.64 -44.66 -16.69
C GLU A 131 -13.72 -43.51 -17.09
N GLU A 132 -12.45 -43.79 -17.36
CA GLU A 132 -11.48 -42.80 -17.83
C GLU A 132 -11.76 -42.37 -19.27
N ILE A 133 -12.14 -43.33 -20.12
CA ILE A 133 -12.58 -43.07 -21.50
C ILE A 133 -13.79 -42.13 -21.48
N ASN A 134 -14.77 -42.39 -20.61
CA ASN A 134 -15.94 -41.52 -20.46
C ASN A 134 -15.55 -40.10 -20.03
N LEU A 135 -14.65 -39.96 -19.05
CA LEU A 135 -14.16 -38.64 -18.62
C LEU A 135 -13.46 -37.86 -19.74
N ILE A 136 -12.63 -38.52 -20.55
CA ILE A 136 -11.95 -37.87 -21.67
C ILE A 136 -12.96 -37.49 -22.76
N ASN A 137 -13.94 -38.35 -23.03
CA ASN A 137 -15.03 -38.05 -23.96
C ASN A 137 -15.87 -36.85 -23.48
N ASP A 138 -16.09 -36.72 -22.17
CA ASP A 138 -16.77 -35.56 -21.60
C ASP A 138 -15.98 -34.27 -21.85
N TRP A 139 -14.65 -34.29 -21.93
CA TRP A 139 -13.87 -33.10 -22.27
C TRP A 139 -14.11 -32.63 -23.71
N ILE A 140 -14.32 -33.57 -24.63
CA ILE A 140 -14.63 -33.24 -26.03
C ILE A 140 -16.09 -32.77 -26.16
N GLN A 141 -17.02 -33.48 -25.52
CA GLN A 141 -18.45 -33.29 -25.76
C GLN A 141 -19.10 -32.25 -24.84
N VAL A 142 -18.66 -32.17 -23.58
CA VAL A 142 -19.22 -31.26 -22.58
C VAL A 142 -18.38 -29.98 -22.47
N LEU A 143 -17.05 -30.10 -22.50
CA LEU A 143 -16.17 -28.93 -22.47
C LEU A 143 -15.87 -28.36 -23.87
N GLU A 144 -16.34 -29.02 -24.92
CA GLU A 144 -16.15 -28.62 -26.32
C GLU A 144 -14.68 -28.37 -26.68
N LEU A 145 -13.77 -29.18 -26.13
CA LEU A 145 -12.36 -29.15 -26.47
C LEU A 145 -12.09 -30.00 -27.72
N PRO A 146 -11.37 -29.48 -28.72
CA PRO A 146 -10.97 -30.29 -29.88
C PRO A 146 -10.06 -31.46 -29.48
N GLU A 147 -10.12 -32.54 -30.25
CA GLU A 147 -9.39 -33.78 -29.98
C GLU A 147 -7.88 -33.54 -29.88
N GLU A 148 -7.32 -32.73 -30.78
CA GLU A 148 -5.90 -32.40 -30.81
C GLU A 148 -5.46 -31.68 -29.52
N VAL A 149 -6.31 -30.79 -28.99
CA VAL A 149 -6.06 -30.07 -27.74
C VAL A 149 -6.09 -31.03 -26.55
N VAL A 150 -7.01 -31.99 -26.55
CA VAL A 150 -7.09 -33.03 -25.51
C VAL A 150 -5.86 -33.93 -25.55
N LEU A 151 -5.40 -34.35 -26.74
CA LEU A 151 -4.18 -35.15 -26.88
C LEU A 151 -2.94 -34.39 -26.39
N MET A 152 -2.81 -33.11 -26.74
CA MET A 152 -1.72 -32.26 -26.21
C MET A 152 -1.77 -32.12 -24.70
N LEU A 153 -2.96 -31.97 -24.11
CA LEU A 153 -3.15 -31.93 -22.66
C LEU A 153 -2.61 -33.20 -22.00
N LEU A 154 -2.99 -34.38 -22.52
CA LEU A 154 -2.50 -35.66 -22.01
C LEU A 154 -0.99 -35.81 -22.15
N GLN A 155 -0.41 -35.31 -23.25
CA GLN A 155 1.03 -35.32 -23.46
C GLN A 155 1.77 -34.43 -22.45
N ILE A 156 1.27 -33.22 -22.20
CA ILE A 156 1.82 -32.29 -21.20
C ILE A 156 1.71 -32.88 -19.78
N GLU A 157 0.60 -33.53 -19.46
CA GLU A 157 0.41 -34.21 -18.18
C GLU A 157 1.40 -35.38 -18.00
N MET A 158 1.70 -36.12 -19.07
CA MET A 158 2.71 -37.17 -19.07
C MET A 158 4.12 -36.63 -18.80
N GLU A 159 4.48 -35.51 -19.43
CA GLU A 159 5.76 -34.82 -19.22
C GLU A 159 5.89 -34.32 -17.77
N ASN A 160 4.84 -33.72 -17.23
CA ASN A 160 4.86 -33.15 -15.87
C ASN A 160 4.82 -34.22 -14.78
N SER A 161 4.11 -35.32 -15.00
CA SER A 161 3.86 -36.35 -13.97
C SER A 161 4.87 -37.50 -13.97
N ARG A 162 6.00 -37.36 -14.69
CA ARG A 162 7.04 -38.41 -14.85
C ARG A 162 6.44 -39.76 -15.29
N GLY A 163 5.42 -39.73 -16.15
CA GLY A 163 4.78 -40.90 -16.73
C GLY A 163 3.65 -41.55 -15.92
N ARG A 164 3.13 -40.93 -14.84
CA ARG A 164 1.92 -41.41 -14.13
C ARG A 164 0.82 -40.36 -14.14
N VAL A 165 -0.10 -40.45 -15.09
CA VAL A 165 -1.21 -39.50 -15.22
C VAL A 165 -2.50 -40.08 -14.65
N SER A 166 -3.12 -39.32 -13.75
CA SER A 166 -4.49 -39.54 -13.30
C SER A 166 -5.43 -38.69 -14.16
N ILE A 167 -6.34 -39.35 -14.88
CA ILE A 167 -7.31 -38.67 -15.76
C ILE A 167 -8.24 -37.75 -14.97
N SER A 168 -8.61 -38.12 -13.75
CA SER A 168 -9.41 -37.26 -12.87
C SER A 168 -8.68 -35.96 -12.51
N ILE A 169 -7.36 -36.00 -12.27
CA ILE A 169 -6.56 -34.80 -12.01
C ILE A 169 -6.41 -33.96 -13.28
N ALA A 170 -6.12 -34.60 -14.41
CA ALA A 170 -6.01 -33.96 -15.72
C ALA A 170 -7.31 -33.24 -16.12
N GLY A 171 -8.47 -33.75 -15.69
CA GLY A 171 -9.77 -33.11 -15.91
C GLY A 171 -9.90 -31.70 -15.31
N ARG A 172 -9.15 -31.37 -14.25
CA ARG A 172 -9.10 -29.99 -13.74
C ARG A 172 -8.45 -29.04 -14.75
N ARG A 173 -7.35 -29.45 -15.37
CA ARG A 173 -6.69 -28.67 -16.41
C ARG A 173 -7.55 -28.55 -17.65
N ALA A 174 -8.25 -29.63 -18.04
CA ALA A 174 -9.18 -29.60 -19.16
C ALA A 174 -10.28 -28.55 -18.94
N LYS A 175 -10.85 -28.52 -17.73
CA LYS A 175 -11.84 -27.50 -17.35
C LYS A 175 -11.27 -26.07 -17.38
N GLU A 176 -10.07 -25.86 -16.83
CA GLU A 176 -9.39 -24.56 -16.88
C GLU A 176 -9.12 -24.11 -18.32
N TRP A 177 -8.74 -25.04 -19.20
CA TRP A 177 -8.46 -24.75 -20.60
C TRP A 177 -9.71 -24.33 -21.36
N ALA A 178 -10.80 -25.07 -21.18
CA ALA A 178 -12.09 -24.73 -21.76
C ALA A 178 -12.59 -23.36 -21.28
N GLN A 179 -12.45 -23.07 -19.97
CA GLN A 179 -12.84 -21.78 -19.38
C GLN A 179 -11.99 -20.61 -19.87
N SER A 180 -10.72 -20.86 -20.18
CA SER A 180 -9.79 -19.84 -20.70
C SER A 180 -9.87 -19.69 -22.23
N GLY A 181 -10.77 -20.43 -22.89
CA GLY A 181 -10.98 -20.35 -24.34
C GLY A 181 -9.91 -21.03 -25.19
N ILE A 182 -9.10 -21.92 -24.62
CA ILE A 182 -8.01 -22.62 -25.32
C ILE A 182 -8.62 -23.74 -26.16
N ARG A 183 -8.69 -23.52 -27.47
CA ARG A 183 -9.32 -24.47 -28.41
C ARG A 183 -8.45 -24.84 -29.61
N THR A 184 -7.30 -24.22 -29.80
CA THR A 184 -6.41 -24.56 -30.91
C THR A 184 -5.06 -25.07 -30.44
N VAL A 185 -4.38 -25.84 -31.29
CA VAL A 185 -2.99 -26.27 -31.07
C VAL A 185 -2.09 -25.06 -30.82
N ASP A 186 -2.27 -23.97 -31.60
CA ASP A 186 -1.51 -22.73 -31.43
C ASP A 186 -1.71 -22.08 -30.04
N ASP A 187 -2.93 -22.13 -29.49
CA ASP A 187 -3.20 -21.61 -28.14
C ASP A 187 -2.50 -22.44 -27.07
N VAL A 188 -2.48 -23.77 -27.26
CA VAL A 188 -1.76 -24.67 -26.36
C VAL A 188 -0.25 -24.43 -26.45
N GLU A 189 0.30 -24.31 -27.66
CA GLU A 189 1.72 -24.01 -27.86
C GLU A 189 2.12 -22.70 -27.20
N LYS A 190 1.32 -21.63 -27.33
CA LYS A 190 1.56 -20.35 -26.64
C LYS A 190 1.64 -20.55 -25.13
N ILE A 191 0.73 -21.32 -24.53
CA ILE A 191 0.74 -21.56 -23.08
C ILE A 191 1.96 -22.37 -22.64
N VAL A 192 2.33 -23.40 -23.41
CA VAL A 192 3.53 -24.20 -23.11
C VAL A 192 4.79 -23.34 -23.22
N VAL A 193 4.89 -22.50 -24.25
CA VAL A 193 6.01 -21.58 -24.46
C VAL A 193 6.06 -20.55 -23.33
N MET A 194 4.97 -19.83 -23.07
CA MET A 194 4.88 -18.85 -21.98
C MET A 194 5.15 -19.46 -20.61
N GLY A 195 4.65 -20.68 -20.35
CA GLY A 195 4.93 -21.42 -19.12
C GLY A 195 6.42 -21.75 -18.96
N ARG A 196 7.07 -22.23 -20.03
CA ARG A 196 8.52 -22.51 -20.04
C ARG A 196 9.34 -21.24 -19.84
N GLU A 197 8.97 -20.13 -20.47
CA GLU A 197 9.62 -18.83 -20.29
C GLU A 197 9.52 -18.33 -18.86
N ARG A 198 8.32 -18.38 -18.26
CA ARG A 198 8.09 -18.01 -16.85
C ARG A 198 8.91 -18.87 -15.90
N GLU A 199 8.97 -20.19 -16.13
CA GLU A 199 9.79 -21.08 -15.30
C GLU A 199 11.29 -20.79 -15.46
N GLN A 200 11.76 -20.46 -16.66
CA GLN A 200 13.14 -20.02 -16.87
C GLN A 200 13.44 -18.69 -16.18
N GLN A 201 12.52 -17.72 -16.22
CA GLN A 201 12.64 -16.44 -15.52
C GLN A 201 12.69 -16.65 -14.01
N LEU A 202 11.79 -17.47 -13.47
CA LEU A 202 11.77 -17.84 -12.05
C LEU A 202 13.05 -18.58 -11.63
N ARG A 203 13.58 -19.46 -12.47
CA ARG A 203 14.85 -20.15 -12.21
C ARG A 203 16.04 -19.19 -12.21
N LYS A 204 16.07 -18.19 -13.10
CA LYS A 204 17.08 -17.11 -13.08
C LYS A 204 16.98 -16.31 -11.78
N LEU A 205 15.77 -16.00 -11.33
CA LEU A 205 15.51 -15.30 -10.08
C LEU A 205 15.99 -16.11 -8.86
N LEU A 206 15.61 -17.39 -8.77
CA LEU A 206 16.08 -18.28 -7.68
C LEU A 206 17.60 -18.44 -7.68
N ALA A 207 18.22 -18.54 -8.86
CA ALA A 207 19.68 -18.61 -8.96
C ALA A 207 20.36 -17.34 -8.42
N ARG A 208 19.77 -16.15 -8.60
CA ARG A 208 20.24 -14.89 -8.01
C ARG A 208 20.07 -14.85 -6.48
N LEU A 209 19.01 -15.47 -5.96
CA LEU A 209 18.79 -15.69 -4.53
C LEU A 209 19.73 -16.78 -3.93
N GLY A 210 20.65 -17.33 -4.71
CA GLY A 210 21.56 -18.40 -4.29
C GLY A 210 20.93 -19.80 -4.26
N GLN A 211 19.67 -19.94 -4.68
CA GLN A 211 18.94 -21.20 -4.70
C GLN A 211 18.98 -21.85 -6.09
N ARG A 212 19.96 -22.73 -6.32
CA ARG A 212 20.09 -23.48 -7.59
C ARG A 212 19.24 -24.77 -7.58
N ARG A 213 17.93 -24.63 -7.35
CA ARG A 213 16.96 -25.74 -7.35
C ARG A 213 15.85 -25.52 -8.38
N THR A 214 15.03 -26.55 -8.59
CA THR A 214 13.77 -26.39 -9.34
C THR A 214 12.77 -25.58 -8.50
N PRO A 215 12.02 -24.64 -9.11
CA PRO A 215 11.00 -23.87 -8.39
C PRO A 215 9.93 -24.79 -7.78
N SER A 216 9.50 -24.50 -6.55
CA SER A 216 8.34 -25.17 -5.95
C SER A 216 7.03 -24.64 -6.54
N GLU A 217 5.94 -25.39 -6.34
CA GLU A 217 4.60 -24.96 -6.78
C GLU A 217 4.18 -23.64 -6.11
N ASP A 218 4.52 -23.43 -4.84
CA ASP A 218 4.26 -22.17 -4.14
C ASP A 218 5.03 -20.98 -4.78
N GLU A 219 6.27 -21.21 -5.21
CA GLU A 219 7.08 -20.18 -5.89
C GLU A 219 6.54 -19.85 -7.27
N LYS A 220 6.04 -20.86 -7.99
CA LYS A 220 5.35 -20.67 -9.28
C LYS A 220 4.05 -19.88 -9.10
N ALA A 221 3.28 -20.20 -8.06
CA ALA A 221 2.05 -19.47 -7.73
C ALA A 221 2.34 -18.01 -7.39
N MET A 222 3.34 -17.74 -6.54
CA MET A 222 3.78 -16.36 -6.23
C MET A 222 4.18 -15.61 -7.49
N TYR A 223 5.01 -16.21 -8.34
CA TYR A 223 5.44 -15.58 -9.60
C TYR A 223 4.27 -15.31 -10.54
N LYS A 224 3.31 -16.24 -10.63
CA LYS A 224 2.08 -16.05 -11.41
C LYS A 224 1.30 -14.83 -10.90
N THR A 225 1.08 -14.71 -9.60
CA THR A 225 0.41 -13.54 -9.01
C THR A 225 1.15 -12.24 -9.32
N TRP A 226 2.48 -12.21 -9.26
CA TRP A 226 3.24 -11.00 -9.55
C TRP A 226 3.07 -10.52 -11.00
N ILE A 227 3.09 -11.43 -11.96
CA ILE A 227 3.00 -11.09 -13.38
C ILE A 227 1.55 -10.87 -13.81
N ASP A 228 0.65 -11.81 -13.48
CA ASP A 228 -0.71 -11.84 -14.03
C ASP A 228 -1.68 -10.96 -13.23
N GLU A 229 -1.59 -10.97 -11.89
CA GLU A 229 -2.52 -10.23 -11.03
C GLU A 229 -2.00 -8.82 -10.70
N TRP A 230 -0.71 -8.71 -10.35
CA TRP A 230 -0.09 -7.43 -9.97
C TRP A 230 0.46 -6.64 -11.16
N GLY A 231 0.61 -7.28 -12.33
CA GLY A 231 1.02 -6.63 -13.57
C GLY A 231 2.51 -6.26 -13.63
N PHE A 232 3.38 -6.88 -12.83
CA PHE A 232 4.81 -6.62 -12.90
C PHE A 232 5.42 -7.16 -14.20
N THR A 233 6.39 -6.42 -14.74
CA THR A 233 7.26 -6.95 -15.80
C THR A 233 8.28 -7.94 -15.21
N PRO A 234 8.67 -9.01 -15.92
CA PRO A 234 9.70 -9.94 -15.47
C PRO A 234 11.03 -9.27 -15.11
N GLU A 235 11.36 -8.19 -15.81
CA GLU A 235 12.53 -7.36 -15.58
C GLU A 235 12.42 -6.59 -14.26
N ALA A 236 11.25 -6.04 -13.93
CA ALA A 236 11.04 -5.32 -12.67
C ALA A 236 11.19 -6.26 -11.46
N VAL A 237 10.68 -7.48 -11.56
CA VAL A 237 10.85 -8.51 -10.52
C VAL A 237 12.34 -8.86 -10.34
N GLN A 238 13.10 -8.96 -11.43
CA GLN A 238 14.54 -9.21 -11.37
C GLN A 238 15.34 -8.06 -10.75
N GLU A 239 14.92 -6.81 -10.96
CA GLU A 239 15.57 -5.63 -10.37
C GLU A 239 15.26 -5.53 -8.88
N ALA A 240 14.01 -5.77 -8.47
CA ALA A 240 13.65 -5.88 -7.06
C ALA A 240 14.48 -6.97 -6.35
N CYS A 241 14.75 -8.09 -7.01
CA CYS A 241 15.65 -9.12 -6.49
C CYS A 241 17.10 -8.63 -6.38
N ARG A 242 17.58 -7.79 -7.29
CA ARG A 242 18.97 -7.28 -7.27
C ARG A 242 19.20 -6.37 -6.07
N GLU A 243 18.33 -5.39 -5.85
CA GLU A 243 18.50 -4.45 -4.73
C GLU A 243 18.38 -5.12 -3.35
N THR A 244 17.72 -6.27 -3.28
CA THR A 244 17.55 -7.05 -2.03
C THR A 244 18.72 -7.98 -1.70
N THR A 245 19.66 -8.20 -2.63
CA THR A 245 20.85 -9.05 -2.38
C THR A 245 21.87 -8.44 -1.42
N LYS A 246 21.64 -7.22 -0.91
CA LYS A 246 22.41 -6.64 0.20
C LYS A 246 22.15 -7.34 1.57
N GLY A 247 21.29 -8.37 1.62
CA GLY A 247 21.02 -9.23 2.79
C GLY A 247 20.95 -10.74 2.48
N THR A 248 20.18 -11.53 3.25
CA THR A 248 19.78 -12.92 2.93
C THR A 248 18.38 -12.94 2.30
N PRO A 249 18.25 -12.62 1.00
CA PRO A 249 16.95 -12.45 0.38
C PRO A 249 16.23 -13.80 0.26
N THR A 250 15.02 -13.86 0.81
CA THR A 250 14.11 -15.00 0.67
C THR A 250 12.98 -14.64 -0.30
N MET A 251 12.31 -15.64 -0.87
CA MET A 251 11.14 -15.40 -1.73
C MET A 251 10.04 -14.63 -0.98
N ALA A 252 9.85 -14.90 0.31
CA ALA A 252 8.89 -14.19 1.15
C ALA A 252 9.25 -12.70 1.33
N TYR A 253 10.54 -12.40 1.51
CA TYR A 253 11.01 -11.01 1.59
C TYR A 253 10.79 -10.26 0.28
N LEU A 254 11.13 -10.89 -0.85
CA LEU A 254 10.89 -10.33 -2.18
C LEU A 254 9.39 -10.08 -2.42
N ASN A 255 8.54 -11.03 -2.03
CA ASN A 255 7.08 -10.87 -2.10
C ASN A 255 6.61 -9.64 -1.31
N GLY A 256 7.13 -9.43 -0.10
CA GLY A 256 6.78 -8.26 0.72
C GLY A 256 7.17 -6.92 0.07
N ILE A 257 8.29 -6.89 -0.65
CA ILE A 257 8.72 -5.69 -1.39
C ILE A 257 7.83 -5.45 -2.59
N LEU A 258 7.59 -6.47 -3.41
CA LEU A 258 6.73 -6.36 -4.59
C LEU A 258 5.29 -6.00 -4.21
N MET A 259 4.76 -6.55 -3.12
CA MET A 259 3.44 -6.21 -2.59
C MET A 259 3.35 -4.71 -2.23
N ARG A 260 4.38 -4.16 -1.58
CA ARG A 260 4.45 -2.73 -1.27
C ARG A 260 4.53 -1.88 -2.54
N GLN A 261 5.37 -2.27 -3.51
CA GLN A 261 5.47 -1.51 -4.77
C GLN A 261 4.17 -1.59 -5.60
N HIS A 262 3.44 -2.70 -5.53
CA HIS A 262 2.13 -2.85 -6.14
C HIS A 262 1.09 -1.89 -5.55
N GLN A 263 1.06 -1.76 -4.22
CA GLN A 263 0.21 -0.78 -3.53
C GLN A 263 0.51 0.67 -3.92
N LEU A 264 1.75 0.94 -4.32
CA LEU A 264 2.20 2.24 -4.84
C LEU A 264 2.04 2.38 -6.36
N GLY A 265 1.53 1.36 -7.06
CA GLY A 265 1.32 1.35 -8.52
C GLY A 265 2.60 1.28 -9.37
N ARG A 266 3.73 0.85 -8.79
CA ARG A 266 5.04 0.85 -9.45
C ARG A 266 5.37 -0.52 -10.02
N HIS A 267 4.79 -0.87 -11.18
CA HIS A 267 4.93 -2.21 -11.79
C HIS A 267 6.03 -2.31 -12.87
N GLU A 268 6.52 -1.17 -13.35
CA GLU A 268 7.55 -1.08 -14.38
C GLU A 268 8.94 -0.90 -13.77
N VAL A 269 9.98 -1.33 -14.51
CA VAL A 269 11.38 -1.32 -14.06
C VAL A 269 11.81 0.06 -13.55
N ILE A 270 11.61 1.10 -14.35
CA ILE A 270 12.07 2.46 -14.03
C ILE A 270 11.32 3.03 -12.82
N ALA A 271 10.01 2.83 -12.77
CA ALA A 271 9.18 3.29 -11.66
C ALA A 271 9.54 2.59 -10.35
N LEU A 272 9.82 1.28 -10.41
CA LEU A 272 10.27 0.48 -9.27
C LEU A 272 11.67 0.91 -8.81
N GLU A 273 12.64 1.03 -9.73
CA GLU A 273 14.02 1.45 -9.42
C GLU A 273 14.05 2.83 -8.77
N THR A 274 13.38 3.81 -9.39
CA THR A 274 13.29 5.18 -8.86
C THR A 274 12.61 5.17 -7.49
N GLY A 275 11.50 4.44 -7.37
CA GLY A 275 10.77 4.30 -6.11
C GLY A 275 11.61 3.67 -4.98
N MET A 276 12.34 2.60 -5.28
CA MET A 276 13.23 1.96 -4.30
C MET A 276 14.41 2.84 -3.91
N GLN A 277 14.98 3.59 -4.86
CA GLN A 277 16.05 4.54 -4.59
C GLN A 277 15.57 5.68 -3.68
N THR A 278 14.43 6.30 -3.98
CA THR A 278 13.84 7.34 -3.12
C THR A 278 13.52 6.83 -1.71
N GLU A 279 12.98 5.61 -1.57
CA GLU A 279 12.77 4.99 -0.25
C GLU A 279 14.08 4.76 0.50
N HIS A 280 15.16 4.39 -0.20
CA HIS A 280 16.47 4.17 0.40
C HIS A 280 17.08 5.49 0.88
N GLU A 281 17.02 6.53 0.06
CA GLU A 281 17.47 7.89 0.37
C GLU A 281 16.71 8.45 1.57
N ALA A 282 15.37 8.37 1.56
CA ALA A 282 14.53 8.81 2.68
C ALA A 282 14.88 8.08 3.99
N ARG A 283 15.11 6.76 3.94
CA ARG A 283 15.54 5.98 5.13
C ARG A 283 16.94 6.34 5.60
N ASN A 284 17.86 6.64 4.69
CA ASN A 284 19.21 7.06 5.06
C ASN A 284 19.20 8.44 5.70
N PHE A 285 18.42 9.38 5.15
CA PHE A 285 18.26 10.70 5.73
C PHE A 285 17.56 10.63 7.11
N ALA A 286 16.53 9.81 7.26
CA ALA A 286 15.89 9.57 8.57
C ALA A 286 16.87 9.00 9.61
N ARG A 287 17.81 8.14 9.21
CA ARG A 287 18.90 7.68 10.08
C ARG A 287 19.87 8.80 10.45
N GLU A 288 20.13 9.73 9.54
CA GLU A 288 20.94 10.91 9.82
C GLU A 288 20.26 11.84 10.84
N VAL A 289 18.95 12.06 10.68
CA VAL A 289 18.11 12.78 11.66
C VAL A 289 18.20 12.11 13.04
N TYR A 290 18.01 10.79 13.10
CA TYR A 290 18.14 10.02 14.34
C TYR A 290 19.53 10.14 14.97
N ALA A 291 20.58 10.01 14.16
CA ALA A 291 21.95 10.16 14.63
C ALA A 291 22.20 11.57 15.19
N GLY A 292 21.67 12.61 14.55
CA GLY A 292 21.75 13.99 15.04
C GLY A 292 20.98 14.22 16.35
N LEU A 293 19.91 13.46 16.61
CA LEU A 293 19.20 13.45 17.89
C LEU A 293 19.91 12.61 18.96
N GLY A 294 20.94 11.84 18.61
CA GLY A 294 21.66 10.92 19.51
C GLY A 294 21.03 9.53 19.61
N VAL A 295 20.09 9.20 18.73
CA VAL A 295 19.44 7.88 18.65
C VAL A 295 20.17 7.02 17.64
N THR A 296 21.00 6.09 18.11
CA THR A 296 21.74 5.15 17.23
C THR A 296 21.14 3.76 17.26
N GLY A 297 21.15 3.06 16.11
CA GLY A 297 20.75 1.64 16.02
C GLY A 297 19.24 1.38 15.97
N LYS A 298 18.40 2.42 16.00
CA LYS A 298 16.97 2.30 15.70
C LYS A 298 16.71 2.41 14.20
N THR A 299 15.81 1.56 13.70
CA THR A 299 15.32 1.65 12.33
C THR A 299 14.19 2.69 12.28
N PRO A 300 14.25 3.70 11.41
CA PRO A 300 13.17 4.65 11.23
C PRO A 300 11.85 3.93 10.88
N THR A 301 10.77 4.32 11.54
CA THR A 301 9.42 3.81 11.26
C THR A 301 8.84 4.49 10.03
N GLN A 302 7.70 4.00 9.56
CA GLN A 302 7.02 4.63 8.41
C GLN A 302 6.44 6.01 8.77
N ASP A 303 6.05 6.22 10.03
CA ASP A 303 5.58 7.52 10.52
C ASP A 303 6.71 8.56 10.55
N ASP A 304 7.93 8.15 10.90
CA ASP A 304 9.11 9.04 10.83
C ASP A 304 9.40 9.49 9.40
N LEU A 305 9.26 8.59 8.42
CA LEU A 305 9.45 8.92 7.01
C LEU A 305 8.38 9.89 6.52
N ALA A 306 7.12 9.67 6.92
CA ALA A 306 6.00 10.56 6.57
C ALA A 306 6.17 11.95 7.19
N ALA A 307 6.71 12.05 8.41
CA ALA A 307 7.02 13.33 9.05
C ALA A 307 8.09 14.10 8.27
N ILE A 308 9.16 13.43 7.84
CA ILE A 308 10.22 14.04 7.02
C ILE A 308 9.68 14.51 5.67
N GLU A 309 8.87 13.69 5.01
CA GLU A 309 8.22 14.04 3.74
C GLU A 309 7.34 15.29 3.92
N THR A 310 6.56 15.34 4.99
CA THR A 310 5.76 16.51 5.37
C THR A 310 6.63 17.75 5.55
N TRP A 311 7.81 17.64 6.16
CA TRP A 311 8.73 18.78 6.30
C TRP A 311 9.25 19.28 4.96
N HIS A 312 9.59 18.38 4.04
CA HIS A 312 10.01 18.72 2.68
C HIS A 312 8.90 19.40 1.88
N GLU A 313 7.67 18.87 1.93
CA GLU A 313 6.50 19.48 1.27
C GLU A 313 6.24 20.89 1.77
N GLN A 314 6.52 21.14 3.04
CA GLN A 314 6.39 22.46 3.63
C GLN A 314 7.63 23.35 3.41
N GLY A 315 8.56 22.95 2.55
CA GLY A 315 9.68 23.75 2.06
C GLY A 315 10.97 23.66 2.89
N ALA A 316 11.07 22.75 3.85
CA ALA A 316 12.32 22.52 4.58
C ALA A 316 13.26 21.60 3.78
N ASN A 317 14.44 22.09 3.40
CA ASN A 317 15.47 21.23 2.82
C ASN A 317 16.22 20.44 3.92
N ASP A 318 16.99 19.43 3.50
CA ASP A 318 17.75 18.54 4.38
C ASP A 318 18.62 19.33 5.37
N GLU A 319 19.29 20.38 4.91
CA GLU A 319 20.15 21.20 5.74
C GLU A 319 19.39 21.97 6.83
N LEU A 320 18.20 22.50 6.51
CA LEU A 320 17.34 23.18 7.47
C LEU A 320 16.83 22.19 8.53
N ILE A 321 16.42 21.00 8.12
CA ILE A 321 15.99 19.93 9.03
C ILE A 321 17.15 19.55 9.96
N LEU A 322 18.37 19.37 9.45
CA LEU A 322 19.54 19.06 10.28
C LEU A 322 19.92 20.20 11.24
N LEU A 323 19.65 21.46 10.89
CA LEU A 323 19.78 22.57 11.85
C LEU A 323 18.74 22.46 12.96
N ALA A 324 17.49 22.12 12.64
CA ALA A 324 16.43 21.92 13.63
C ALA A 324 16.76 20.74 14.56
N VAL A 325 17.30 19.65 14.02
CA VAL A 325 17.82 18.50 14.78
C VAL A 325 18.87 18.93 15.79
N LYS A 326 19.85 19.75 15.39
CA LYS A 326 20.87 20.28 16.30
C LYS A 326 20.26 21.16 17.40
N ALA A 327 19.26 21.97 17.08
CA ALA A 327 18.55 22.80 18.06
C ALA A 327 17.72 21.96 19.04
N ALA A 328 17.07 20.90 18.55
CA ALA A 328 16.31 19.94 19.35
C ALA A 328 17.20 19.15 20.31
N HIS A 329 18.35 18.65 19.83
CA HIS A 329 19.30 17.91 20.66
C HIS A 329 19.83 18.74 21.86
N GLY A 330 19.90 20.07 21.72
CA GLY A 330 20.33 20.97 22.78
C GLY A 330 19.35 21.14 23.97
N LYS A 331 18.12 20.58 23.90
CA LYS A 331 17.17 20.60 25.02
C LYS A 331 17.58 19.61 26.13
N SER A 332 17.23 19.97 27.36
CA SER A 332 17.36 19.11 28.55
C SER A 332 16.54 17.82 28.35
N GLY A 333 17.23 16.69 28.17
CA GLY A 333 16.60 15.37 27.98
C GLY A 333 16.91 14.67 26.66
N GLY A 334 17.58 15.34 25.71
CA GLY A 334 17.79 14.83 24.35
C GLY A 334 16.54 15.02 23.51
N GLY A 335 16.65 15.72 22.38
CA GLY A 335 15.51 16.04 21.53
C GLY A 335 14.88 14.81 20.87
N ASN A 336 13.62 14.94 20.46
CA ASN A 336 12.89 13.94 19.68
C ASN A 336 12.39 14.51 18.34
N MET A 337 11.66 13.70 17.55
CA MET A 337 11.12 14.11 16.26
C MET A 337 10.11 15.26 16.37
N ASP A 338 9.29 15.27 17.44
CA ASP A 338 8.32 16.33 17.71
C ASP A 338 9.02 17.66 18.05
N ASP A 339 10.17 17.62 18.73
CA ASP A 339 10.98 18.81 18.98
C ASP A 339 11.50 19.41 17.68
N VAL A 340 11.94 18.57 16.74
CA VAL A 340 12.37 19.01 15.40
C VAL A 340 11.21 19.69 14.67
N ASP A 341 10.03 19.07 14.68
CA ASP A 341 8.83 19.64 14.09
C ASP A 341 8.49 21.02 14.70
N ASN A 342 8.51 21.13 16.03
CA ASN A 342 8.25 22.38 16.74
C ASN A 342 9.24 23.50 16.33
N TYR A 343 10.53 23.19 16.16
CA TYR A 343 11.52 24.18 15.69
C TYR A 343 11.26 24.59 14.24
N LEU A 344 10.95 23.64 13.35
CA LEU A 344 10.63 23.95 11.95
C LEU A 344 9.37 24.80 11.84
N GLN A 345 8.35 24.52 12.65
CA GLN A 345 7.15 25.33 12.73
C GLN A 345 7.42 26.75 13.27
N ASP A 346 8.22 26.90 14.35
CA ASP A 346 8.62 28.21 14.88
C ASP A 346 9.37 29.04 13.83
N TRP A 347 10.36 28.41 13.17
CA TRP A 347 11.15 29.06 12.13
C TRP A 347 10.28 29.51 10.96
N ARG A 348 9.33 28.67 10.53
CA ARG A 348 8.38 29.07 9.48
C ARG A 348 7.50 30.24 9.91
N ARG A 349 6.95 30.24 11.12
CA ARG A 349 6.16 31.36 11.65
C ARG A 349 6.94 32.68 11.68
N ARG A 350 8.27 32.59 11.86
CA ARG A 350 9.20 33.73 11.88
C ARG A 350 9.78 34.07 10.51
N GLY A 351 9.40 33.36 9.44
CA GLY A 351 9.92 33.56 8.08
C GLY A 351 11.35 33.07 7.86
N LEU A 352 11.90 32.24 8.76
CA LEU A 352 13.24 31.66 8.68
C LEU A 352 13.19 30.34 7.87
N THR A 353 12.88 30.42 6.58
CA THR A 353 12.69 29.24 5.73
C THR A 353 13.97 28.75 5.05
N THR A 354 15.11 29.41 5.27
CA THR A 354 16.40 29.03 4.68
C THR A 354 17.46 28.75 5.75
N PRO A 355 18.40 27.82 5.49
CA PRO A 355 19.52 27.55 6.41
C PRO A 355 20.34 28.80 6.75
N GLU A 356 20.54 29.69 5.78
CA GLU A 356 21.29 30.94 5.97
C GLU A 356 20.57 31.88 6.93
N ALA A 357 19.24 32.03 6.79
CA ALA A 357 18.45 32.87 7.67
C ALA A 357 18.50 32.38 9.12
N VAL A 358 18.39 31.07 9.34
CA VAL A 358 18.50 30.45 10.67
C VAL A 358 19.91 30.65 11.25
N ARG A 359 20.97 30.47 10.46
CA ARG A 359 22.35 30.70 10.90
C ARG A 359 22.61 32.15 11.25
N ALA A 360 22.12 33.09 10.43
CA ALA A 360 22.25 34.52 10.68
C ALA A 360 21.53 34.93 11.97
N GLU A 361 20.31 34.44 12.19
CA GLU A 361 19.54 34.71 13.41
C GLU A 361 20.21 34.08 14.65
N SER A 362 20.72 32.86 14.53
CA SER A 362 21.48 32.20 15.59
C SER A 362 22.80 32.93 15.91
N ALA A 363 23.48 33.47 14.90
CA ALA A 363 24.68 34.29 15.07
C ALA A 363 24.35 35.63 15.73
N ARG A 364 23.29 36.32 15.28
CA ARG A 364 22.76 37.55 15.88
C ARG A 364 22.41 37.33 17.35
N THR A 365 21.71 36.25 17.67
CA THR A 365 21.34 35.89 19.04
C THR A 365 22.58 35.65 19.91
N ARG A 366 23.60 34.94 19.40
CA ARG A 366 24.87 34.73 20.11
C ARG A 366 25.61 36.05 20.36
N MET A 367 25.67 36.93 19.37
CA MET A 367 26.28 38.26 19.48
C MET A 367 25.57 39.10 20.56
N LEU A 368 24.24 39.24 20.47
CA LEU A 368 23.44 39.98 21.47
C LEU A 368 23.60 39.39 22.87
N ASN A 369 23.61 38.06 23.00
CA ASN A 369 23.85 37.40 24.29
C ASN A 369 25.26 37.70 24.83
N GLY A 370 26.27 37.83 23.97
CA GLY A 370 27.62 38.25 24.34
C GLY A 370 27.64 39.68 24.90
N GLN A 371 27.04 40.62 24.16
CA GLN A 371 26.91 42.02 24.57
C GLN A 371 26.14 42.16 25.89
N LEU A 372 25.04 41.41 26.07
CA LEU A 372 24.29 41.42 27.32
C LEU A 372 25.10 40.90 28.50
N ARG A 373 25.94 39.87 28.32
CA ARG A 373 26.83 39.40 29.39
C ARG A 373 27.83 40.46 29.83
N GLU A 374 28.36 41.24 28.89
CA GLU A 374 29.24 42.38 29.23
C GLU A 374 28.49 43.46 30.01
N ILE A 375 27.27 43.80 29.58
CA ILE A 375 26.41 44.77 30.28
C ILE A 375 26.07 44.30 31.70
N TYR A 376 25.70 43.02 31.86
CA TYR A 376 25.41 42.45 33.17
C TYR A 376 26.63 42.43 34.08
N ALA A 377 27.81 42.07 33.55
CA ALA A 377 29.07 42.10 34.29
C ALA A 377 29.41 43.53 34.75
N ALA A 378 29.24 44.53 33.87
CA ALA A 378 29.47 45.93 34.20
C ALA A 378 28.52 46.45 35.30
N ALA A 379 27.23 46.08 35.21
CA ALA A 379 26.21 46.39 36.21
C ALA A 379 26.34 45.58 37.52
N GLY A 380 27.20 44.56 37.56
CA GLY A 380 27.38 43.69 38.73
C GLY A 380 26.19 42.75 38.98
N VAL A 381 25.48 42.34 37.92
CA VAL A 381 24.32 41.43 37.99
C VAL A 381 24.70 40.07 37.43
N GLU A 382 24.46 39.00 38.19
CA GLU A 382 24.51 37.64 37.66
C GLU A 382 23.13 37.26 37.09
N LYS A 383 22.95 37.49 35.78
CA LYS A 383 21.73 37.14 35.05
C LYS A 383 22.07 36.43 33.75
N ARG A 384 21.21 35.46 33.36
CA ARG A 384 21.29 34.83 32.02
C ARG A 384 20.59 35.71 30.99
N PRO A 385 21.18 35.94 29.80
CA PRO A 385 20.53 36.67 28.72
C PRO A 385 19.15 36.08 28.40
N ASN A 386 18.15 36.94 28.26
CA ASN A 386 16.77 36.55 27.95
C ASN A 386 16.23 37.38 26.76
N ALA A 387 15.07 37.00 26.22
CA ALA A 387 14.50 37.68 25.06
C ALA A 387 14.17 39.17 25.32
N PRO A 388 13.49 39.55 26.42
CA PRO A 388 13.19 40.97 26.69
C PRO A 388 14.43 41.87 26.75
N ASP A 389 15.52 41.40 27.36
CA ASP A 389 16.75 42.19 27.46
C ASP A 389 17.46 42.32 26.10
N ARG A 390 17.33 41.33 25.20
CA ARG A 390 17.82 41.44 23.81
C ARG A 390 17.03 42.47 23.02
N ASP A 391 15.72 42.55 23.24
CA ASP A 391 14.87 43.55 22.59
C ASP A 391 15.23 44.97 23.06
N LEU A 392 15.46 45.15 24.37
CA LEU A 392 15.98 46.41 24.92
C LEU A 392 17.32 46.80 24.29
N LEU A 393 18.25 45.85 24.17
CA LEU A 393 19.55 46.09 23.55
C LEU A 393 19.41 46.48 22.07
N CYS A 394 18.51 45.83 21.32
CA CYS A 394 18.23 46.20 19.93
C CYS A 394 17.63 47.61 19.82
N HIS A 395 16.74 47.98 20.74
CA HIS A 395 16.17 49.33 20.81
C HIS A 395 17.26 50.38 21.12
N TRP A 396 18.12 50.14 22.11
CA TRP A 396 19.21 51.06 22.47
C TRP A 396 20.23 51.22 21.35
N ALA A 397 20.70 50.13 20.75
CA ALA A 397 21.72 50.17 19.71
C ALA A 397 21.15 50.65 18.36
N GLY A 398 19.91 50.28 18.04
CA GLY A 398 19.28 50.58 16.76
C GLY A 398 18.57 51.94 16.73
N GLU A 399 17.51 52.10 17.54
CA GLU A 399 16.67 53.30 17.52
C GLU A 399 17.34 54.50 18.17
N MET A 400 18.10 54.28 19.26
CA MET A 400 18.78 55.35 19.98
C MET A 400 20.23 55.58 19.50
N GLY A 401 20.75 54.73 18.61
CA GLY A 401 22.11 54.84 18.05
C GLY A 401 23.23 54.73 19.09
N MET A 402 22.97 54.10 20.24
CA MET A 402 23.95 54.00 21.32
C MET A 402 24.99 52.93 21.03
N THR A 403 26.27 53.30 21.11
CA THR A 403 27.37 52.34 20.96
C THR A 403 27.44 51.40 22.15
N GLN A 404 27.97 50.19 21.94
CA GLN A 404 28.14 49.20 23.01
C GLN A 404 28.94 49.76 24.20
N GLU A 405 29.95 50.56 23.94
CA GLU A 405 30.78 51.20 24.98
C GLU A 405 29.97 52.16 25.86
N LEU A 406 29.07 52.96 25.29
CA LEU A 406 28.18 53.85 26.05
C LEU A 406 27.19 53.05 26.90
N ILE A 407 26.64 51.97 26.34
CA ILE A 407 25.69 51.11 27.07
C ILE A 407 26.39 50.44 28.26
N VAL A 408 27.63 49.96 28.08
CA VAL A 408 28.45 49.40 29.16
C VAL A 408 28.78 50.48 30.20
N GLN A 409 29.12 51.71 29.79
CA GLN A 409 29.38 52.80 30.73
C GLN A 409 28.15 53.18 31.56
N ALA A 410 26.96 53.22 30.94
CA ALA A 410 25.69 53.40 31.67
C ALA A 410 25.41 52.24 32.63
N ALA A 411 25.80 51.02 32.27
CA ALA A 411 25.69 49.84 33.12
C ALA A 411 26.60 49.92 34.36
N GLU A 412 27.82 50.43 34.23
CA GLU A 412 28.70 50.69 35.37
C GLU A 412 28.08 51.71 36.35
N TYR A 413 27.43 52.76 35.84
CA TYR A 413 26.74 53.75 36.68
C TYR A 413 25.48 53.22 37.34
N ALA A 414 24.90 52.15 36.79
CA ALA A 414 23.76 51.46 37.38
C ALA A 414 24.15 50.36 38.39
N ARG A 415 25.45 50.20 38.69
CA ARG A 415 25.94 49.18 39.61
C ARG A 415 25.37 49.37 41.02
N GLY A 416 24.83 48.29 41.59
CA GLY A 416 24.21 48.30 42.91
C GLY A 416 22.76 48.80 42.95
N ALA A 417 22.17 49.17 41.80
CA ALA A 417 20.75 49.49 41.72
C ALA A 417 19.87 48.23 41.86
N GLY A 418 18.68 48.37 42.46
CA GLY A 418 17.73 47.25 42.58
C GLY A 418 17.12 46.78 41.25
N SER A 419 17.20 47.61 40.20
CA SER A 419 16.75 47.25 38.84
C SER A 419 17.67 47.85 37.78
N PRO A 420 18.87 47.26 37.57
CA PRO A 420 19.92 47.86 36.75
C PRO A 420 19.51 48.09 35.28
N MET A 421 18.80 47.15 34.65
CA MET A 421 18.34 47.30 33.25
C MET A 421 17.41 48.50 33.04
N MET A 422 16.51 48.77 34.00
CA MET A 422 15.62 49.94 33.94
C MET A 422 16.38 51.25 34.10
N LEU A 423 17.37 51.27 35.00
CA LEU A 423 18.19 52.45 35.25
C LEU A 423 19.10 52.76 34.05
N ILE A 424 19.71 51.74 33.44
CA ILE A 424 20.47 51.87 32.19
C ILE A 424 19.60 52.51 31.11
N GLY A 425 18.38 51.97 30.89
CA GLY A 425 17.46 52.55 29.91
C GLY A 425 17.01 53.97 30.23
N ARG A 426 17.04 54.41 31.50
CA ARG A 426 16.81 55.82 31.85
C ARG A 426 18.01 56.70 31.50
N ILE A 427 19.21 56.30 31.91
CA ILE A 427 20.46 57.03 31.64
C ILE A 427 20.64 57.20 30.13
N LEU A 428 20.46 56.13 29.35
CA LEU A 428 20.60 56.20 27.89
C LEU A 428 19.55 57.13 27.25
N ARG A 429 18.33 57.19 27.77
CA ARG A 429 17.30 58.11 27.25
C ARG A 429 17.65 59.56 27.56
N ASP A 430 18.19 59.82 28.73
CA ASP A 430 18.64 61.17 29.12
C ASP A 430 19.84 61.60 28.26
N TRP A 431 20.80 60.71 28.00
CA TRP A 431 21.91 60.94 27.07
C TRP A 431 21.48 61.16 25.62
N SER A 432 20.53 60.35 25.14
CA SER A 432 19.96 60.50 23.79
C SER A 432 19.27 61.86 23.63
N ARG A 433 18.51 62.32 24.63
CA ARG A 433 17.88 63.66 24.64
C ARG A 433 18.89 64.79 24.70
N ALA A 434 20.00 64.59 25.40
CA ALA A 434 21.09 65.56 25.51
C ALA A 434 22.03 65.57 24.29
N GLY A 435 21.85 64.65 23.34
CA GLY A 435 22.73 64.52 22.16
C GLY A 435 24.13 63.98 22.48
N ILE A 436 24.27 63.27 23.61
CA ILE A 436 25.56 62.70 24.05
C ILE A 436 25.79 61.38 23.30
N SER A 437 26.84 61.35 22.48
CA SER A 437 27.20 60.18 21.67
C SER A 437 28.66 59.73 21.81
N THR A 438 29.40 60.31 22.76
CA THR A 438 30.82 59.97 23.03
C THR A 438 31.05 59.61 24.50
N LEU A 439 32.01 58.72 24.74
CA LEU A 439 32.34 58.23 26.08
C LEU A 439 32.77 59.35 27.04
N GLU A 440 33.53 60.32 26.52
CA GLU A 440 34.04 61.46 27.30
C GLU A 440 32.92 62.40 27.74
N ALA A 441 31.97 62.70 26.84
CA ALA A 441 30.82 63.55 27.16
C ALA A 441 29.88 62.88 28.18
N ALA A 442 29.69 61.55 28.09
CA ALA A 442 28.93 60.79 29.07
C ALA A 442 29.56 60.81 30.46
N ARG A 443 30.90 60.71 30.55
CA ARG A 443 31.63 60.80 31.82
C ARG A 443 31.54 62.19 32.45
N GLN A 444 31.69 63.25 31.65
CA GLN A 444 31.61 64.64 32.11
C GLN A 444 30.20 65.00 32.60
N GLU A 445 29.15 64.54 31.91
CA GLU A 445 27.76 64.75 32.31
C GLU A 445 27.46 64.01 33.62
N HIS A 446 27.94 62.77 33.78
CA HIS A 446 27.79 62.02 35.01
C HIS A 446 28.54 62.67 36.20
N GLU A 447 29.77 63.14 35.98
CA GLU A 447 30.54 63.85 36.99
C GLU A 447 29.86 65.15 37.42
N SER A 448 29.31 65.90 36.44
CA SER A 448 28.51 67.11 36.69
C SER A 448 27.22 66.79 37.47
N HIS A 449 26.58 65.66 37.16
CA HIS A 449 25.38 65.19 37.86
C HIS A 449 25.67 64.76 39.30
N ILE A 450 26.77 64.03 39.55
CA ILE A 450 27.24 63.69 40.90
C ILE A 450 27.55 64.96 41.70
N GLN A 451 28.27 65.92 41.11
CA GLN A 451 28.58 67.19 41.76
C GLN A 451 27.31 68.00 42.07
N GLY A 452 26.31 67.97 41.18
CA GLY A 452 24.99 68.59 41.41
C GLY A 452 24.16 67.92 42.51
N ILE A 453 24.24 66.59 42.66
CA ILE A 453 23.63 65.86 43.78
C ILE A 453 24.37 66.18 45.09
N ALA A 454 25.70 66.23 45.07
CA ALA A 454 26.51 66.57 46.25
C ALA A 454 26.22 68.00 46.75
N GLN A 455 25.90 68.93 45.85
CA GLN A 455 25.49 70.31 46.20
C GLN A 455 24.02 70.42 46.65
N LYS A 456 23.14 69.48 46.27
CA LYS A 456 21.71 69.45 46.65
C LYS A 456 21.42 68.54 47.86
N ALA A 457 22.41 67.86 48.42
CA ALA A 457 22.24 67.06 49.63
C ALA A 457 21.85 67.97 50.81
N PRO A 458 20.65 67.81 51.41
CA PRO A 458 20.29 68.58 52.59
C PRO A 458 21.17 68.16 53.78
N VAL A 459 21.68 69.14 54.51
CA VAL A 459 22.32 68.93 55.83
C VAL A 459 21.32 68.20 56.73
N LEU A 460 21.62 66.95 57.06
CA LEU A 460 20.85 66.13 57.99
C LEU A 460 20.83 66.77 59.39
N GLN A 461 19.72 67.39 59.79
CA GLN A 461 19.36 67.56 61.21
C GLN A 461 18.89 66.21 61.78
N THR A 462 19.82 65.28 61.96
CA THR A 462 19.60 64.05 62.75
C THR A 462 20.41 64.15 64.04
N ALA A 463 19.85 64.83 65.04
CA ALA A 463 20.35 64.78 66.42
C ALA A 463 19.26 64.71 67.50
N GLN A 464 17.97 64.55 67.15
CA GLN A 464 16.89 64.56 68.17
C GLN A 464 15.84 63.44 68.07
N LYS A 465 16.07 62.38 67.28
CA LYS A 465 15.12 61.24 67.20
C LYS A 465 15.71 59.84 67.31
N GLN A 466 16.99 59.70 67.67
CA GLN A 466 17.58 58.39 68.01
C GLN A 466 17.47 58.06 69.51
N ASP A 467 17.10 59.03 70.36
CA ASP A 467 17.04 58.84 71.82
C ASP A 467 15.68 58.37 72.37
N ALA A 468 14.72 58.06 71.47
CA ALA A 468 13.35 57.66 71.85
C ALA A 468 13.01 56.19 71.55
N MET A 469 13.93 55.40 70.97
CA MET A 469 13.67 54.00 70.59
C MET A 469 14.48 52.96 71.40
N LEU A 470 15.14 53.40 72.48
CA LEU A 470 15.88 52.55 73.44
C LEU A 470 15.08 52.24 74.73
N ARG A 471 13.75 52.45 74.73
CA ARG A 471 12.88 52.23 75.91
C ARG A 471 11.84 51.11 75.72
N TYR A 472 12.19 50.00 75.09
CA TYR A 472 11.36 48.79 75.09
C TYR A 472 12.21 47.57 75.43
N THR A 473 11.73 46.75 76.38
CA THR A 473 12.46 45.59 76.87
C THR A 473 12.36 44.42 75.88
N PRO A 474 13.26 43.42 75.95
CA PRO A 474 13.31 42.31 74.99
C PRO A 474 12.02 41.47 74.89
N GLU A 475 11.16 41.50 75.91
CA GLU A 475 9.91 40.72 75.95
C GLU A 475 8.79 41.34 75.10
N GLU A 476 8.75 42.67 74.95
CA GLU A 476 7.73 43.36 74.13
C GLU A 476 8.02 43.24 72.62
N ARG A 477 9.26 42.89 72.23
CA ARG A 477 9.62 42.57 70.84
C ARG A 477 9.20 41.17 70.39
N ARG A 478 8.88 40.25 71.31
CA ARG A 478 8.42 38.89 70.99
C ARG A 478 6.92 38.79 70.70
N ALA A 479 6.11 39.72 71.20
CA ALA A 479 4.66 39.72 70.97
C ALA A 479 4.25 40.24 69.58
N THR A 480 5.08 41.06 68.93
CA THR A 480 4.80 41.61 67.59
C THR A 480 5.18 40.67 66.43
N TYR A 481 6.07 39.71 66.66
CA TYR A 481 6.45 38.69 65.67
C TYR A 481 5.55 37.44 65.67
N SER A 482 4.73 37.22 66.71
CA SER A 482 3.85 36.04 66.82
C SER A 482 2.46 36.22 66.19
N ALA A 483 2.12 37.42 65.71
CA ALA A 483 0.80 37.72 65.12
C ALA A 483 0.81 37.75 63.58
N ALA A 484 1.95 37.47 62.93
CA ALA A 484 2.11 37.55 61.47
C ALA A 484 2.40 36.20 60.79
N VAL A 485 2.35 35.08 61.53
CA VAL A 485 2.59 33.73 61.00
C VAL A 485 1.52 32.76 61.49
N VAL A 486 0.24 33.04 61.22
CA VAL A 486 -0.83 32.04 61.04
C VAL A 486 -1.89 32.70 60.15
N ASN A 487 -2.38 31.99 59.13
CA ASN A 487 -3.44 32.34 58.16
C ASN A 487 -2.96 32.95 56.82
N PHE A 488 -2.24 32.13 56.05
CA PHE A 488 -2.47 32.00 54.62
C PHE A 488 -2.66 30.50 54.37
N ASP A 489 -3.91 30.04 54.46
CA ASP A 489 -4.41 28.90 53.70
C ASP A 489 -5.80 29.32 53.18
N GLU A 490 -5.99 29.02 51.90
CA GLU A 490 -7.05 29.44 51.00
C GLU A 490 -8.37 28.67 51.22
N GLU A 491 -9.30 28.93 50.30
CA GLU A 491 -10.53 28.19 49.97
C GLU A 491 -11.82 28.70 50.62
N ASP A 492 -12.95 28.83 49.93
CA ASP A 492 -13.33 28.83 48.51
C ASP A 492 -14.81 29.25 48.54
N ASP A 493 -15.21 30.13 47.64
CA ASP A 493 -16.58 30.60 47.52
C ASP A 493 -17.43 29.50 46.87
N GLY A 494 -18.32 28.91 47.66
CA GLY A 494 -19.41 28.07 47.17
C GLY A 494 -20.77 28.72 47.44
N GLN A 495 -21.25 29.57 46.52
CA GLN A 495 -22.64 29.61 46.00
C GLN A 495 -22.84 30.65 44.89
#